data_AF-A0A0G0LDI2-F1
#
_entry.id   AF-A0A0G0LDI2-F1
#
_cell.length_a   1.000
_cell.length_b   1.000
_cell.length_c   1.000
_cell.angle_alpha   90.00
_cell.angle_beta   90.00
_cell.angle_gamma   90.00
#
_symmetry.space_group_name_H-M   'P 1'
#
loop_
_entity.id
_entity.type
_entity.pdbx_description
1 polymer ?
#
loop_
_entity_poly.entity_id
_entity_poly.type
_entity_poly.pdbx_seq_one_letter_code
_entity_poly.pdbx_strand_id
1 'polypeptide(L)'
;MKQNKFLSKLKSQLAFTMIELLIVIAILGILAVAVLAAINPIEQINRGRDTGSRSDAEQLLSAIDRFYAYKGYYPWVSNPNNDAALTFRGVSLDTSITVDGGSIDAWADDSVDTPCYVLDKIANGNTAGTCVGTNEVKRSFVDKVIKTDYNHLYVFYSGDPGESLYVCFKPQSGAMQEEAATRCIDEAGSGLPDDLQSAAASVCVAGEEYSCLP
;
A
#
# COMPACT_ATOMS: atom_id res chain seq x y z
N MET A 1 -53.31 40.50 54.32
CA MET A 1 -53.20 39.49 53.24
C MET A 1 -51.74 39.41 52.82
N LYS A 2 -51.04 38.35 53.22
CA LYS A 2 -50.71 37.13 52.44
C LYS A 2 -49.40 37.26 51.65
N GLN A 3 -48.55 36.27 51.92
CA GLN A 3 -47.17 36.05 51.52
C GLN A 3 -46.96 35.99 49.99
N ASN A 4 -45.72 36.22 49.54
CA ASN A 4 -44.96 35.24 48.72
C ASN A 4 -43.50 35.68 48.53
N LYS A 5 -42.60 35.15 49.38
CA LYS A 5 -41.15 35.11 49.14
C LYS A 5 -40.88 33.94 48.18
N PHE A 6 -40.81 34.21 46.88
CA PHE A 6 -40.46 33.19 45.88
C PHE A 6 -38.94 33.07 45.78
N LEU A 7 -38.42 32.08 46.51
CA LEU A 7 -37.18 31.32 46.29
C LEU A 7 -36.14 31.93 45.33
N SER A 8 -35.16 32.67 45.85
CA SER A 8 -33.88 32.81 45.17
C SER A 8 -33.08 31.53 45.38
N LYS A 9 -32.98 30.71 44.33
CA LYS A 9 -31.98 29.64 44.23
C LYS A 9 -30.59 30.25 44.44
N LEU A 10 -29.99 30.06 45.61
CA LEU A 10 -28.57 30.27 45.82
C LEU A 10 -27.82 29.25 44.95
N LYS A 11 -27.30 29.70 43.80
CA LYS A 11 -26.33 28.94 43.02
C LYS A 11 -25.10 28.72 43.90
N SER A 12 -24.93 27.50 44.41
CA SER A 12 -23.66 27.02 44.94
C SER A 12 -22.66 26.99 43.79
N GLN A 13 -21.80 28.01 43.70
CA GLN A 13 -20.59 27.96 42.89
C GLN A 13 -19.54 27.26 43.76
N LEU A 14 -19.43 25.95 43.60
CA LEU A 14 -18.32 25.17 44.16
C LEU A 14 -17.05 25.61 43.41
N ALA A 15 -16.24 26.46 44.03
CA ALA A 15 -14.91 26.77 43.55
C ALA A 15 -14.00 25.58 43.84
N PHE A 16 -13.41 24.99 42.80
CA PHE A 16 -12.37 23.97 42.95
C PHE A 16 -11.17 24.53 43.69
N THR A 17 -10.59 23.75 44.58
CA THR A 17 -9.35 24.15 45.26
C THR A 17 -8.17 24.09 44.30
N MET A 18 -7.18 24.99 44.46
CA MET A 18 -5.96 24.94 43.64
C MET A 18 -5.23 23.60 43.78
N ILE A 19 -5.30 22.96 44.95
CA ILE A 19 -4.65 21.67 45.22
C ILE A 19 -5.33 20.52 44.48
N GLU A 20 -6.67 20.51 44.39
CA GLU A 20 -7.39 19.50 43.59
C GLU A 20 -6.99 19.56 42.13
N LEU A 21 -6.92 20.77 41.54
CA LEU A 21 -6.49 20.91 40.15
C LEU A 21 -5.04 20.46 39.94
N LEU A 22 -4.15 20.74 40.90
CA LEU A 22 -2.75 20.32 40.82
C LEU A 22 -2.60 18.79 40.86
N ILE A 23 -3.31 18.12 41.76
CA ILE A 23 -3.26 16.65 41.85
C ILE A 23 -3.82 16.01 40.58
N VAL A 24 -4.90 16.57 40.01
CA VAL A 24 -5.51 16.05 38.78
C VAL A 24 -4.54 16.14 37.60
N ILE A 25 -3.89 17.28 37.38
CA ILE A 25 -2.92 17.39 36.28
C ILE A 25 -1.69 16.49 36.49
N ALA A 26 -1.27 16.28 37.75
CA ALA A 26 -0.18 15.36 38.06
C ALA A 26 -0.55 13.91 37.72
N ILE A 27 -1.76 13.46 38.11
CA ILE A 27 -2.26 12.11 37.80
C ILE A 27 -2.45 11.95 36.29
N LEU A 28 -3.07 12.93 35.61
CA LEU A 28 -3.24 12.90 34.15
C LEU A 28 -1.90 12.85 33.42
N GLY A 29 -0.88 13.56 33.90
CA GLY A 29 0.47 13.50 33.34
C GLY A 29 1.09 12.11 33.43
N ILE A 30 1.00 11.46 34.60
CA ILE A 30 1.54 10.10 34.80
C ILE A 30 0.80 9.08 33.92
N LEU A 31 -0.54 9.14 33.89
CA LEU A 31 -1.34 8.24 33.07
C LEU A 31 -1.08 8.40 31.58
N ALA A 32 -0.92 9.65 31.10
CA ALA A 32 -0.62 9.91 29.70
C ALA A 32 0.71 9.27 29.26
N VAL A 33 1.76 9.40 30.08
CA VAL A 33 3.07 8.77 29.78
C VAL A 33 2.96 7.24 29.82
N ALA A 34 2.23 6.68 30.78
CA ALA A 34 2.04 5.23 30.87
C ALA A 34 1.31 4.66 29.64
N VAL A 35 0.27 5.34 29.15
CA VAL A 35 -0.46 4.91 27.93
C VAL A 35 0.41 5.03 26.69
N LEU A 36 1.17 6.12 26.54
CA LEU A 36 2.09 6.29 25.41
C LEU A 36 3.24 5.28 25.42
N ALA A 37 3.68 4.83 26.60
CA ALA A 37 4.67 3.76 26.71
C ALA A 37 4.09 2.37 26.36
N ALA A 38 2.78 2.17 26.56
CA ALA A 38 2.09 0.91 26.23
C ALA A 38 1.73 0.78 24.74
N ILE A 39 1.57 1.90 24.03
CA ILE A 39 1.31 1.93 22.60
C ILE A 39 2.63 2.10 21.86
N ASN A 40 2.93 1.28 20.86
CA ASN A 40 4.01 1.55 19.92
C ASN A 40 3.46 2.43 18.78
N PRO A 41 3.62 3.78 18.81
CA PRO A 41 3.02 4.66 17.81
C PRO A 41 3.61 4.45 16.41
N ILE A 42 4.88 4.08 16.33
CA ILE A 42 5.57 3.84 15.05
C ILE A 42 4.97 2.62 14.36
N GLU A 43 4.76 1.54 15.10
CA GLU A 43 4.12 0.33 14.58
C GLU A 43 2.69 0.61 14.08
N GLN A 44 1.90 1.43 14.78
CA GLN A 44 0.57 1.81 14.30
C GLN A 44 0.60 2.63 13.01
N ILE A 45 1.55 3.56 12.87
CA ILE A 45 1.72 4.34 11.64
C ILE A 45 2.12 3.42 10.49
N ASN A 46 3.05 2.49 10.72
CA ASN A 46 3.48 1.53 9.71
C ASN A 46 2.33 0.62 9.26
N ARG A 47 1.50 0.14 10.20
CA ARG A 47 0.28 -0.63 9.85
C ARG A 47 -0.69 0.18 8.98
N GLY A 48 -0.84 1.47 9.27
CA GLY A 48 -1.64 2.37 8.44
C GLY A 48 -1.07 2.54 7.04
N ARG A 49 0.26 2.64 6.89
CA ARG A 49 0.94 2.71 5.60
C ARG A 49 0.79 1.42 4.81
N ASP A 50 1.01 0.27 5.43
CA ASP A 50 0.85 -1.04 4.82
C ASP A 50 -0.59 -1.28 4.34
N THR A 51 -1.58 -0.88 5.14
CA THR A 51 -2.99 -0.92 4.74
C THR A 51 -3.25 -0.02 3.52
N GLY A 52 -2.59 1.14 3.46
CA GLY A 52 -2.61 2.03 2.31
C GLY A 52 -2.01 1.39 1.06
N SER A 53 -0.80 0.81 1.16
CA SER A 53 -0.13 0.10 0.07
C SER A 53 -0.95 -1.08 -0.44
N ARG A 54 -1.56 -1.85 0.44
CA ARG A 54 -2.50 -2.92 0.08
C ARG A 54 -3.70 -2.39 -0.71
N SER A 55 -4.32 -1.31 -0.26
CA SER A 55 -5.45 -0.71 -0.98
C SER A 55 -5.04 -0.16 -2.35
N ASP A 56 -3.84 0.42 -2.46
CA ASP A 56 -3.30 0.90 -3.73
C ASP A 56 -2.98 -0.26 -4.68
N ALA A 57 -2.48 -1.39 -4.14
CA ALA A 57 -2.25 -2.62 -4.90
C ALA A 57 -3.55 -3.20 -5.46
N GLU A 58 -4.61 -3.28 -4.66
CA GLU A 58 -5.95 -3.70 -5.10
C GLU A 58 -6.52 -2.76 -6.18
N GLN A 59 -6.27 -1.45 -6.05
CA GLN A 59 -6.67 -0.47 -7.06
C GLN A 59 -5.91 -0.67 -8.38
N LEU A 60 -4.61 -0.99 -8.31
CA LEU A 60 -3.79 -1.28 -9.48
C LEU A 60 -4.27 -2.57 -10.18
N LEU A 61 -4.47 -3.66 -9.43
CA LEU A 61 -5.04 -4.92 -9.94
C LEU A 61 -6.36 -4.67 -10.68
N SER A 62 -7.29 -3.98 -10.01
CA SER A 62 -8.60 -3.63 -10.60
C SER A 62 -8.48 -2.81 -11.88
N ALA A 63 -7.46 -1.96 -11.99
CA ALA A 63 -7.23 -1.15 -13.20
C ALA A 63 -6.78 -2.03 -14.37
N ILE A 64 -5.90 -2.98 -14.08
CA ILE A 64 -5.35 -3.90 -15.07
C ILE A 64 -6.42 -4.87 -15.56
N ASP A 65 -7.26 -5.38 -14.66
CA ASP A 65 -8.39 -6.24 -15.03
C ASP A 65 -9.38 -5.51 -15.94
N ARG A 66 -9.67 -4.24 -15.67
CA ARG A 66 -10.52 -3.42 -16.54
C ARG A 66 -9.88 -3.19 -17.90
N PHE A 67 -8.57 -2.94 -17.93
CA PHE A 67 -7.82 -2.82 -19.18
C PHE A 67 -7.94 -4.12 -20.00
N TYR A 68 -7.67 -5.27 -19.36
CA TYR A 68 -7.73 -6.59 -19.99
C TYR A 68 -9.15 -6.88 -20.49
N ALA A 69 -10.18 -6.62 -19.68
CA ALA A 69 -11.58 -6.82 -20.08
C ALA A 69 -11.99 -5.97 -21.29
N TYR A 70 -11.39 -4.78 -21.46
CA TYR A 70 -11.67 -3.90 -22.59
C TYR A 70 -10.82 -4.23 -23.84
N LYS A 71 -9.53 -4.54 -23.66
CA LYS A 71 -8.56 -4.73 -24.75
C LYS A 71 -8.42 -6.18 -25.21
N GLY A 72 -8.72 -7.14 -24.34
CA GLY A 72 -8.51 -8.57 -24.56
C GLY A 72 -7.06 -9.02 -24.35
N TYR A 73 -6.21 -8.16 -23.80
CA TYR A 73 -4.80 -8.44 -23.50
C TYR A 73 -4.29 -7.51 -22.40
N TYR A 74 -3.18 -7.90 -21.77
CA TYR A 74 -2.62 -7.17 -20.65
C TYR A 74 -1.87 -5.90 -21.06
N PRO A 75 -1.78 -4.87 -20.20
CA PRO A 75 -1.24 -3.57 -20.60
C PRO A 75 0.27 -3.56 -20.92
N TRP A 76 1.03 -4.57 -20.50
CA TRP A 76 2.45 -4.72 -20.85
C TRP A 76 2.69 -5.44 -22.18
N VAL A 77 1.64 -5.93 -22.83
CA VAL A 77 1.75 -6.48 -24.19
C VAL A 77 1.07 -5.54 -25.19
N SER A 78 1.64 -5.50 -26.39
CA SER A 78 1.11 -4.72 -27.51
C SER A 78 0.34 -5.58 -28.52
N ASN A 79 0.47 -6.91 -28.41
CA ASN A 79 -0.18 -7.89 -29.28
C ASN A 79 -1.10 -8.82 -28.45
N PRO A 80 -2.38 -8.97 -28.84
CA PRO A 80 -3.31 -9.88 -28.15
C PRO A 80 -2.92 -11.36 -28.18
N ASN A 81 -1.97 -11.76 -29.03
CA ASN A 81 -1.47 -13.14 -29.10
C ASN A 81 -0.18 -13.34 -28.27
N ASN A 82 0.20 -12.36 -27.45
CA ASN A 82 1.38 -12.45 -26.59
C ASN A 82 0.94 -12.63 -25.13
N ASP A 83 1.05 -13.85 -24.61
CA ASP A 83 0.83 -14.14 -23.19
C ASP A 83 2.15 -13.98 -22.43
N ALA A 84 2.74 -12.79 -22.50
CA ALA A 84 4.05 -12.55 -21.92
C ALA A 84 4.00 -12.61 -20.39
N ALA A 85 4.74 -13.56 -19.82
CA ALA A 85 5.08 -13.56 -18.41
C ALA A 85 5.75 -12.24 -18.01
N LEU A 86 5.42 -11.75 -16.82
CA LEU A 86 6.14 -10.68 -16.14
C LEU A 86 7.00 -11.28 -15.05
N THR A 87 8.31 -11.22 -15.24
CA THR A 87 9.23 -11.35 -14.10
C THR A 87 9.00 -10.17 -13.14
N PHE A 88 9.50 -10.26 -11.90
CA PHE A 88 9.29 -9.23 -10.89
C PHE A 88 9.71 -7.83 -11.41
N ARG A 89 8.78 -6.87 -11.45
CA ARG A 89 9.00 -5.50 -11.97
C ARG A 89 8.55 -4.45 -10.99
N GLY A 90 9.20 -3.29 -11.04
CA GLY A 90 8.82 -2.10 -10.28
C GLY A 90 7.71 -1.31 -10.97
N VAL A 91 6.73 -0.85 -10.18
CA VAL A 91 5.67 0.05 -10.63
C VAL A 91 6.21 1.49 -10.63
N SER A 92 6.69 1.95 -11.80
CA SER A 92 7.35 3.26 -11.97
C SER A 92 7.07 3.88 -13.35
N LEU A 93 7.40 5.16 -13.49
CA LEU A 93 7.48 5.90 -14.77
C LEU A 93 8.92 6.24 -15.16
N ASP A 94 9.89 5.64 -14.48
CA ASP A 94 11.32 5.70 -14.81
C ASP A 94 11.81 4.30 -15.19
N THR A 95 13.03 4.18 -15.70
CA THR A 95 13.65 2.93 -16.17
C THR A 95 13.79 1.86 -15.08
N SER A 96 13.93 2.26 -13.82
CA SER A 96 14.02 1.35 -12.67
C SER A 96 13.58 2.01 -11.37
N ILE A 97 13.33 1.18 -10.36
CA ILE A 97 13.19 1.59 -8.97
C ILE A 97 14.50 1.22 -8.26
N THR A 98 15.12 2.20 -7.58
CA THR A 98 16.28 1.93 -6.72
C THR A 98 15.80 1.34 -5.40
N VAL A 99 16.38 0.22 -4.99
CA VAL A 99 16.10 -0.46 -3.73
C VAL A 99 17.40 -0.72 -2.97
N ASP A 100 17.31 -1.00 -1.67
CA ASP A 100 18.49 -1.38 -0.90
C ASP A 100 19.09 -2.67 -1.50
N GLY A 101 20.32 -2.59 -2.00
CA GLY A 101 21.01 -3.72 -2.63
C GLY A 101 20.85 -3.84 -4.15
N GLY A 102 20.20 -2.90 -4.83
CA GLY A 102 20.19 -2.89 -6.30
C GLY A 102 19.14 -2.00 -6.96
N SER A 103 18.78 -2.35 -8.18
CA SER A 103 17.71 -1.71 -8.95
C SER A 103 16.78 -2.77 -9.50
N ILE A 104 15.48 -2.51 -9.48
CA ILE A 104 14.46 -3.36 -10.10
C ILE A 104 13.97 -2.65 -11.34
N ASP A 105 14.00 -3.34 -12.48
CA ASP A 105 13.54 -2.79 -13.76
C ASP A 105 12.07 -2.38 -13.67
N ALA A 106 11.76 -1.25 -14.29
CA ALA A 106 10.41 -0.75 -14.32
C ALA A 106 9.53 -1.47 -15.34
N TRP A 107 8.24 -1.28 -15.14
CA TRP A 107 7.22 -1.97 -15.88
C TRP A 107 6.74 -1.17 -17.11
N ALA A 108 7.37 -1.46 -18.25
CA ALA A 108 6.97 -0.96 -19.55
C ALA A 108 6.36 -2.06 -20.43
N ASP A 109 5.66 -1.66 -21.49
CA ASP A 109 5.18 -2.58 -22.51
C ASP A 109 6.29 -3.11 -23.43
N ASP A 110 5.97 -4.18 -24.16
CA ASP A 110 6.88 -4.90 -25.05
C ASP A 110 7.16 -4.20 -26.39
N SER A 111 6.78 -2.92 -26.56
CA SER A 111 7.01 -2.22 -27.82
C SER A 111 8.49 -1.83 -27.99
N VAL A 112 9.03 -2.09 -29.19
CA VAL A 112 10.47 -1.98 -29.47
C VAL A 112 10.93 -0.55 -29.80
N ASP A 113 10.04 0.27 -30.35
CA ASP A 113 10.39 1.62 -30.82
C ASP A 113 10.15 2.70 -29.76
N THR A 114 9.02 2.61 -29.05
CA THR A 114 8.59 3.62 -28.06
C THR A 114 7.83 2.94 -26.90
N PRO A 115 8.54 2.25 -25.99
CA PRO A 115 7.93 1.56 -24.86
C PRO A 115 7.13 2.52 -23.99
N CYS A 116 5.92 2.09 -23.66
CA CYS A 116 5.03 2.83 -22.78
C CYS A 116 5.01 2.19 -21.40
N TYR A 117 5.29 2.98 -20.36
CA TYR A 117 5.10 2.53 -18.99
C TYR A 117 3.63 2.14 -18.78
N VAL A 118 3.42 1.01 -18.12
CA VAL A 118 2.06 0.48 -17.92
C VAL A 118 1.18 1.48 -17.18
N LEU A 119 1.75 2.20 -16.19
CA LEU A 119 1.05 3.27 -15.48
C LEU A 119 0.53 4.38 -16.40
N ASP A 120 1.28 4.77 -17.43
CA ASP A 120 0.80 5.76 -18.41
C ASP A 120 -0.33 5.18 -19.28
N LYS A 121 -0.25 3.88 -19.65
CA LYS A 121 -1.30 3.20 -20.43
C LYS A 121 -2.61 3.08 -19.67
N ILE A 122 -2.58 2.64 -18.41
CA ILE A 122 -3.80 2.50 -17.60
C ILE A 122 -4.33 3.85 -17.06
N ALA A 123 -3.52 4.92 -17.12
CA ALA A 123 -3.93 6.26 -16.75
C ALA A 123 -4.33 7.08 -17.99
N ASN A 124 -4.00 8.37 -18.02
CA ASN A 124 -4.31 9.28 -19.11
C ASN A 124 -3.09 9.57 -20.00
N GLY A 125 -2.32 8.53 -20.31
CA GLY A 125 -1.14 8.64 -21.15
C GLY A 125 -0.01 9.42 -20.50
N ASN A 126 1.03 9.65 -21.29
CA ASN A 126 2.18 10.45 -20.89
C ASN A 126 2.09 11.88 -21.42
N THR A 127 2.84 12.80 -20.82
CA THR A 127 2.85 14.21 -21.23
C THR A 127 3.40 14.43 -22.64
N ALA A 128 4.27 13.53 -23.12
CA ALA A 128 4.84 13.60 -24.46
C ALA A 128 3.84 13.21 -25.57
N GLY A 129 2.69 12.61 -25.22
CA GLY A 129 1.69 12.13 -26.18
C GLY A 129 2.12 10.90 -26.98
N THR A 130 3.25 10.28 -26.63
CA THR A 130 3.73 9.03 -27.27
C THR A 130 3.01 7.81 -26.72
N CYS A 131 2.45 7.91 -25.51
CA CYS A 131 1.68 6.86 -24.86
C CYS A 131 0.25 7.32 -24.66
N VAL A 132 -0.70 6.63 -25.31
CA VAL A 132 -2.13 6.90 -25.17
C VAL A 132 -2.68 6.07 -24.02
N GLY A 133 -3.29 6.74 -23.05
CA GLY A 133 -3.92 6.08 -21.91
C GLY A 133 -5.38 5.72 -22.13
N THR A 134 -5.88 4.80 -21.33
CA THR A 134 -7.24 4.27 -21.40
C THR A 134 -8.13 4.68 -20.20
N ASN A 135 -7.57 5.45 -19.25
CA ASN A 135 -8.26 6.08 -18.12
C ASN A 135 -8.91 5.12 -17.10
N GLU A 136 -8.33 3.93 -16.89
CA GLU A 136 -8.75 2.99 -15.85
C GLU A 136 -8.45 3.51 -14.44
N VAL A 137 -7.37 4.29 -14.30
CA VAL A 137 -6.99 4.99 -13.07
C VAL A 137 -6.74 6.47 -13.30
N LYS A 138 -6.96 7.25 -12.24
CA LYS A 138 -6.69 8.70 -12.27
C LYS A 138 -5.18 8.96 -12.21
N ARG A 139 -4.75 10.05 -12.85
CA ARG A 139 -3.35 10.49 -12.76
C ARG A 139 -2.88 10.75 -11.32
N SER A 140 -3.77 11.22 -10.44
CA SER A 140 -3.46 11.41 -9.02
C SER A 140 -3.08 10.13 -8.29
N PHE A 141 -3.54 8.96 -8.76
CA PHE A 141 -3.11 7.66 -8.24
C PHE A 141 -1.68 7.36 -8.70
N VAL A 142 -1.41 7.53 -10.00
CA VAL A 142 -0.06 7.38 -10.57
C VAL A 142 0.94 8.28 -9.85
N ASP A 143 0.63 9.57 -9.73
CA ASP A 143 1.48 10.56 -9.05
C ASP A 143 1.69 10.27 -7.56
N LYS A 144 0.83 9.45 -6.94
CA LYS A 144 0.99 8.99 -5.56
C LYS A 144 1.95 7.81 -5.49
N VAL A 145 1.77 6.79 -6.31
CA VAL A 145 2.52 5.51 -6.22
C VAL A 145 3.96 5.61 -6.74
N ILE A 146 4.26 6.61 -7.57
CA ILE A 146 5.63 6.82 -8.10
C ILE A 146 6.49 7.76 -7.24
N LYS A 147 5.97 8.32 -6.15
CA LYS A 147 6.76 9.22 -5.31
C LYS A 147 7.92 8.48 -4.68
N THR A 148 9.04 9.18 -4.51
CA THR A 148 10.26 8.61 -3.92
C THR A 148 10.12 8.25 -2.44
N ASP A 149 9.16 8.86 -1.73
CA ASP A 149 8.85 8.57 -0.33
C ASP A 149 7.68 7.58 -0.16
N TYR A 150 7.11 7.10 -1.26
CA TYR A 150 6.04 6.11 -1.24
C TYR A 150 6.60 4.70 -1.07
N ASN A 151 5.83 3.80 -0.46
CA ASN A 151 6.17 2.40 -0.38
C ASN A 151 5.90 1.72 -1.72
N HIS A 152 6.93 1.63 -2.56
CA HIS A 152 6.83 1.18 -3.94
C HIS A 152 6.08 -0.15 -4.09
N LEU A 153 5.30 -0.23 -5.17
CA LEU A 153 4.61 -1.46 -5.58
C LEU A 153 5.45 -2.18 -6.64
N TYR A 154 5.26 -3.48 -6.70
CA TYR A 154 5.91 -4.39 -7.63
C TYR A 154 4.87 -5.31 -8.24
N VAL A 155 5.14 -5.85 -9.42
CA VAL A 155 4.22 -6.75 -10.11
C VAL A 155 4.92 -8.00 -10.58
N PHE A 156 4.16 -9.08 -10.65
CA PHE A 156 4.61 -10.36 -11.16
C PHE A 156 3.46 -11.14 -11.80
N TYR A 157 3.73 -11.82 -12.91
CA TYR A 157 2.75 -12.66 -13.60
C TYR A 157 3.48 -13.83 -14.27
N SER A 158 3.10 -15.07 -13.94
CA SER A 158 3.79 -16.27 -14.47
C SER A 158 3.61 -16.45 -15.98
N GLY A 159 2.52 -15.93 -16.57
CA GLY A 159 2.19 -16.12 -17.98
C GLY A 159 1.39 -17.38 -18.29
N ASP A 160 1.13 -18.23 -17.29
CA ASP A 160 0.41 -19.48 -17.50
C ASP A 160 -1.12 -19.27 -17.52
N PRO A 161 -1.86 -19.97 -18.40
CA PRO A 161 -3.31 -19.84 -18.48
C PRO A 161 -4.00 -20.21 -17.17
N GLY A 162 -4.76 -19.26 -16.60
CA GLY A 162 -5.50 -19.45 -15.35
C GLY A 162 -4.79 -18.93 -14.11
N GLU A 163 -3.55 -18.46 -14.23
CA GLU A 163 -2.82 -17.84 -13.11
C GLU A 163 -3.16 -16.37 -12.91
N SER A 164 -3.00 -15.91 -11.66
CA SER A 164 -3.27 -14.54 -11.26
C SER A 164 -2.06 -13.62 -11.49
N LEU A 165 -2.36 -12.35 -11.80
CA LEU A 165 -1.39 -11.28 -11.68
C LEU A 165 -1.22 -10.94 -10.20
N TYR A 166 0.02 -10.78 -9.74
CA TYR A 166 0.30 -10.31 -8.39
C TYR A 166 0.77 -8.87 -8.37
N VAL A 167 0.30 -8.12 -7.38
CA VAL A 167 0.89 -6.84 -6.96
C VAL A 167 1.45 -7.00 -5.55
N CYS A 168 2.74 -6.71 -5.41
CA CYS A 168 3.50 -6.87 -4.19
C CYS A 168 3.99 -5.53 -3.64
N PHE A 169 4.23 -5.46 -2.33
CA PHE A 169 4.92 -4.34 -1.68
C PHE A 169 5.72 -4.83 -0.48
N LYS A 170 6.71 -4.04 -0.04
CA LYS A 170 7.51 -4.37 1.13
C LYS A 170 6.78 -3.92 2.41
N PRO A 171 6.42 -4.83 3.34
CA PRO A 171 5.72 -4.46 4.56
C PRO A 171 6.61 -3.67 5.53
N GLN A 172 6.05 -2.64 6.16
CA GLN A 172 6.74 -1.76 7.11
C GLN A 172 6.38 -2.07 8.57
N SER A 173 5.24 -2.70 8.82
CA SER A 173 4.79 -3.12 10.14
C SER A 173 5.30 -4.51 10.50
N GLY A 174 5.65 -4.70 11.76
CA GLY A 174 6.13 -6.01 12.23
C GLY A 174 5.10 -7.12 12.02
N ALA A 175 3.81 -6.80 12.18
CA ALA A 175 2.73 -7.78 11.98
C ALA A 175 2.64 -8.26 10.52
N MET A 176 2.77 -7.35 9.54
CA MET A 176 2.68 -7.74 8.12
C MET A 176 3.99 -8.34 7.60
N GLN A 177 5.13 -7.97 8.19
CA GLN A 177 6.40 -8.67 7.97
C GLN A 177 6.32 -10.13 8.43
N GLU A 178 5.75 -10.40 9.60
CA GLU A 178 5.54 -11.77 10.09
C GLU A 178 4.58 -12.56 9.20
N GLU A 179 3.51 -11.93 8.70
CA GLU A 179 2.59 -12.53 7.72
C GLU A 179 3.32 -12.90 6.42
N ALA A 180 4.10 -11.97 5.85
CA ALA A 180 4.87 -12.20 4.63
C ALA A 180 5.94 -13.28 4.83
N ALA A 181 6.68 -13.23 5.94
CA ALA A 181 7.68 -14.24 6.29
C ALA A 181 7.05 -15.62 6.46
N THR A 182 5.89 -15.73 7.13
CA THR A 182 5.17 -17.00 7.28
C THR A 182 4.76 -17.59 5.93
N ARG A 183 4.34 -16.72 5.00
CA ARG A 183 4.05 -17.07 3.60
C ARG A 183 5.32 -17.40 2.79
N CYS A 184 6.52 -17.28 3.34
CA CYS A 184 7.76 -17.64 2.65
C CYS A 184 8.39 -18.92 3.19
N ILE A 185 7.76 -19.59 4.16
CA ILE A 185 8.30 -20.80 4.78
C ILE A 185 7.89 -22.02 3.95
N ASP A 186 8.76 -22.48 3.04
CA ASP A 186 9.27 -23.87 2.97
C ASP A 186 9.95 -24.30 1.65
N GLU A 187 10.85 -25.31 1.77
CA GLU A 187 11.37 -26.15 0.66
C GLU A 187 10.37 -27.27 0.24
N ALA A 188 9.13 -27.22 0.73
CA ALA A 188 8.12 -28.30 0.61
C ALA A 188 6.76 -27.86 0.00
N GLY A 189 6.60 -26.60 -0.41
CA GLY A 189 5.47 -26.14 -1.23
C GLY A 189 4.22 -25.65 -0.47
N SER A 190 4.36 -25.13 0.74
CA SER A 190 3.28 -24.50 1.50
C SER A 190 3.51 -23.02 1.84
N GLY A 191 4.70 -22.45 1.58
CA GLY A 191 4.95 -21.02 1.75
C GLY A 191 4.23 -20.19 0.69
N LEU A 192 4.65 -20.31 -0.57
CA LEU A 192 4.09 -19.53 -1.66
C LEU A 192 3.04 -20.33 -2.46
N PRO A 193 2.01 -19.65 -2.99
CA PRO A 193 1.18 -20.22 -4.05
C PRO A 193 2.01 -20.71 -5.24
N ASP A 194 1.57 -21.80 -5.89
CA ASP A 194 2.27 -22.45 -7.02
C ASP A 194 2.63 -21.49 -8.15
N ASP A 195 1.76 -20.51 -8.38
CA ASP A 195 1.89 -19.48 -9.39
C ASP A 195 2.91 -18.40 -9.06
N LEU A 196 3.20 -18.17 -7.79
CA LEU A 196 4.25 -17.25 -7.34
C LEU A 196 5.63 -17.92 -7.18
N GLN A 197 5.73 -19.25 -7.31
CA GLN A 197 6.98 -19.97 -7.04
C GLN A 197 8.15 -19.50 -7.92
N SER A 198 7.90 -19.11 -9.17
CA SER A 198 8.97 -18.61 -10.05
C SER A 198 9.51 -17.23 -9.64
N ALA A 199 8.76 -16.48 -8.82
CA ALA A 199 9.20 -15.21 -8.22
C ALA A 199 9.77 -15.38 -6.80
N ALA A 200 9.81 -16.60 -6.25
CA ALA A 200 10.19 -16.86 -4.86
C ALA A 200 11.56 -16.29 -4.49
N ALA A 201 12.54 -16.35 -5.40
CA ALA A 201 13.88 -15.81 -5.18
C ALA A 201 13.91 -14.28 -5.01
N SER A 202 12.88 -13.57 -5.49
CA SER A 202 12.72 -12.12 -5.33
C SER A 202 11.78 -11.76 -4.18
N VAL A 203 10.71 -12.56 -3.99
CA VAL A 203 9.63 -12.28 -3.01
C VAL A 203 10.00 -12.74 -1.60
N CYS A 204 10.76 -13.83 -1.46
CA CYS A 204 11.02 -14.51 -0.19
C CYS A 204 12.50 -14.46 0.23
N VAL A 205 13.17 -13.34 -0.05
CA VAL A 205 14.52 -13.12 0.48
C VAL A 205 14.41 -12.96 2.00
N ALA A 206 15.17 -13.78 2.75
CA ALA A 206 15.06 -13.82 4.21
C ALA A 206 15.31 -12.44 4.86
N GLY A 207 14.32 -11.95 5.61
CA GLY A 207 14.31 -10.62 6.24
C GLY A 207 13.90 -9.46 5.33
N GLU A 208 13.56 -9.77 4.08
CA GLU A 208 13.22 -8.82 3.01
C GLU A 208 11.98 -9.32 2.23
N GLU A 209 11.07 -10.01 2.92
CA GLU A 209 9.91 -10.65 2.31
C GLU A 209 8.84 -9.63 1.85
N TYR A 210 8.22 -9.91 0.71
CA TYR A 210 7.18 -9.07 0.12
C TYR A 210 5.78 -9.59 0.42
N SER A 211 4.84 -8.67 0.65
CA SER A 211 3.41 -8.98 0.73
C SER A 211 2.79 -8.87 -0.66
N CYS A 212 2.29 -9.97 -1.20
CA CYS A 212 1.76 -10.06 -2.57
C CYS A 212 0.27 -10.40 -2.58
N LEU A 213 -0.50 -9.65 -3.36
CA LEU A 213 -1.94 -9.85 -3.57
C LEU A 213 -2.20 -10.32 -5.01
N PRO A 214 -3.01 -11.40 -5.21
CA PRO A 214 -3.48 -11.82 -6.52
C PRO A 214 -4.66 -10.98 -7.03
#